data_AF-A0A917N651-F1
#
_entry.id   AF-A0A917N651-F1
#
_cell.length_a   1.000
_cell.length_b   1.000
_cell.length_c   1.000
_cell.angle_alpha   90.00
_cell.angle_beta   90.00
_cell.angle_gamma   90.00
#
_symmetry.space_group_name_H-M   'P 1'
#
loop_
_entity.id
_entity.type
_entity.pdbx_description
1 polymer ?
#
loop_
_entity_poly.entity_id
_entity_poly.type
_entity_poly.pdbx_seq_one_letter_code
_entity_poly.pdbx_strand_id
1 'polypeptide(L)' 'MIQTFDSRLPQWFKKKLRFLNKYKQGIKNAFDLDYSNGVTEGLNNKIKLIKRVSYGYRNFYHLRDRIYIIQGFIYQ' A
#
# COMPACT_ATOMS: atom_id res chain seq x y z
N MET A 1 3.97 -27.13 9.99
CA MET A 1 2.90 -26.75 9.04
C MET A 1 1.59 -26.76 9.81
N ILE A 2 1.17 -25.65 10.43
CA ILE A 2 -0.11 -25.63 11.15
C ILE A 2 -1.20 -25.48 10.10
N GLN A 3 -1.59 -26.60 9.49
CA GLN A 3 -2.60 -26.62 8.42
C GLN A 3 -4.03 -26.70 8.95
N THR A 4 -4.23 -26.89 10.25
CA THR A 4 -5.54 -26.99 10.88
C THR A 4 -5.75 -25.84 11.86
N PHE A 5 -6.38 -24.77 11.39
CA PHE A 5 -6.93 -23.76 12.29
C PHE A 5 -8.10 -24.37 13.07
N ASP A 6 -8.21 -24.03 14.35
CA ASP A 6 -9.31 -24.48 15.21
C ASP A 6 -10.66 -24.29 14.48
N SER A 7 -11.44 -25.37 14.41
CA SER A 7 -12.73 -25.40 13.72
C SER A 7 -13.68 -24.35 14.28
N ARG A 8 -13.55 -23.98 15.56
CA ARG A 8 -14.36 -22.96 16.27
C ARG A 8 -14.10 -21.53 15.81
N LEU A 9 -13.00 -21.26 15.10
CA LEU A 9 -12.68 -19.90 14.68
C LEU A 9 -13.59 -19.42 13.54
N PRO A 10 -14.05 -18.16 13.58
CA PRO A 10 -14.80 -17.56 12.48
C PRO A 10 -14.03 -17.60 11.15
N GLN A 11 -14.75 -17.76 10.05
CA GLN A 11 -14.13 -17.90 8.72
C GLN A 11 -13.32 -16.67 8.30
N TRP A 12 -13.77 -15.47 8.65
CA TRP A 12 -13.04 -14.23 8.37
C TRP A 12 -11.67 -14.21 9.07
N PHE A 13 -11.57 -14.79 10.27
CA PHE A 13 -10.35 -14.86 11.06
C PHE A 13 -9.37 -15.89 10.48
N LYS A 14 -9.87 -17.08 10.13
CA LYS A 14 -9.09 -18.10 9.39
C LYS A 14 -8.49 -17.53 8.11
N LYS A 15 -9.25 -16.68 7.38
CA LYS A 15 -8.76 -15.99 6.18
C LYS A 15 -7.61 -15.03 6.49
N LYS A 16 -7.69 -14.25 7.57
CA LYS A 16 -6.60 -13.36 8.01
C LYS A 16 -5.36 -14.14 8.41
N LEU A 17 -5.50 -15.23 9.15
CA LEU A 17 -4.37 -16.08 9.52
C LEU A 17 -3.69 -16.72 8.30
N ARG A 18 -4.47 -17.20 7.32
CA ARG A 18 -3.93 -17.69 6.04
C ARG A 18 -3.13 -16.62 5.31
N PHE A 19 -3.61 -15.37 5.30
CA PHE A 19 -2.88 -14.25 4.71
C PHE A 19 -1.56 -14.00 5.44
N LEU A 20 -1.56 -13.91 6.77
CA LEU A 20 -0.34 -13.71 7.57
C LEU A 20 0.67 -14.84 7.34
N ASN A 21 0.21 -16.09 7.32
CA ASN A 21 1.07 -17.24 7.03
C ASN A 21 1.65 -17.18 5.61
N LYS A 22 0.85 -16.78 4.61
CA LYS A 22 1.31 -16.61 3.22
C LYS A 22 2.43 -15.57 3.10
N TYR A 23 2.34 -14.46 3.84
CA TYR A 23 3.30 -13.35 3.76
C TYR A 23 4.29 -13.30 4.94
N LYS A 24 4.40 -14.40 5.70
CA LYS A 24 5.22 -14.48 6.92
C LYS A 24 6.66 -14.01 6.71
N GLN A 25 7.27 -14.38 5.59
CA GLN A 25 8.65 -13.98 5.31
C GLN A 25 8.79 -12.48 5.09
N GLY A 26 7.87 -11.86 4.35
CA GLY A 26 7.87 -10.41 4.15
C GLY A 26 7.63 -9.64 5.45
N ILE A 27 6.73 -10.15 6.30
CA ILE A 27 6.49 -9.61 7.64
C ILE A 27 7.76 -9.69 8.48
N LYS A 28 8.45 -10.84 8.50
CA LYS A 28 9.72 -11.00 9.22
C LYS A 28 10.78 -10.01 8.71
N ASN A 29 10.96 -9.92 7.40
CA ASN A 29 11.92 -9.00 6.79
C ASN A 29 11.61 -7.53 7.12
N ALA A 30 10.33 -7.15 7.32
CA ALA A 30 9.96 -5.79 7.69
C ALA A 30 10.36 -5.42 9.14
N PHE A 31 10.61 -6.41 10.01
CA PHE A 31 11.15 -6.18 11.36
C PHE A 31 12.68 -6.26 11.38
N ASP A 32 13.27 -7.11 10.55
CA ASP A 32 14.72 -7.35 10.52
C ASP A 32 15.49 -6.28 9.73
N LEU A 33 14.84 -5.58 8.80
CA LEU A 33 15.46 -4.58 7.94
C LEU A 33 15.04 -3.16 8.33
N ASP A 34 15.96 -2.19 8.24
CA ASP A 34 15.71 -0.77 8.52
C ASP A 34 14.89 -0.04 7.42
N TYR A 35 14.35 -0.77 6.45
CA TYR A 35 13.55 -0.18 5.37
C TYR A 35 12.15 0.19 5.88
N SER A 36 11.79 1.47 5.71
CA SER A 36 10.43 1.96 6.01
C SER A 36 9.63 2.20 4.74
N ASN A 37 8.37 1.75 4.75
CA ASN A 37 7.39 2.11 3.72
C ASN A 37 6.88 3.55 3.86
N GLY A 38 7.33 4.32 4.85
CA GLY A 38 6.82 5.65 5.16
C GLY A 38 6.92 6.65 4.00
N VAL A 39 8.02 6.61 3.23
CA VAL A 39 8.17 7.47 2.03
C VAL A 39 7.11 7.12 0.99
N THR A 40 6.95 5.82 0.69
CA THR A 40 5.96 5.31 -0.26
C THR A 40 4.53 5.64 0.18
N GLU A 41 4.23 5.48 1.47
CA GLU A 41 2.93 5.84 2.05
C GLU A 41 2.65 7.34 1.96
N GLY A 42 3.66 8.17 2.25
CA GLY A 42 3.60 9.62 2.11
C GLY A 42 3.29 10.05 0.67
N LEU A 43 4.00 9.47 -0.31
CA LEU A 43 3.74 9.71 -1.73
C LEU A 43 2.31 9.30 -2.13
N ASN A 44 1.87 8.10 -1.72
CA ASN A 44 0.53 7.62 -1.98
C ASN A 44 -0.55 8.53 -1.39
N ASN A 45 -0.34 9.06 -0.18
CA ASN A 45 -1.27 9.99 0.45
C ASN A 45 -1.33 11.34 -0.28
N LYS A 46 -0.17 11.87 -0.72
CA LYS A 46 -0.10 13.11 -1.51
C LYS A 46 -0.82 12.95 -2.86
N ILE A 47 -0.64 11.82 -3.55
CA ILE A 47 -1.37 11.50 -4.79
C ILE A 47 -2.89 11.40 -4.54
N LYS A 48 -3.31 10.73 -3.47
CA LYS A 48 -4.73 10.65 -3.09
C LYS A 48 -5.33 12.02 -2.82
N LEU A 49 -4.58 12.92 -2.17
CA LEU A 49 -5.00 14.29 -1.93
C LEU A 49 -5.18 15.06 -3.25
N ILE A 50 -4.21 14.97 -4.16
CA ILE A 50 -4.27 15.61 -5.48
C ILE A 50 -5.52 15.16 -6.24
N LYS A 51 -5.78 13.85 -6.28
CA LYS A 51 -6.97 13.28 -6.93
C LYS A 51 -8.28 13.75 -6.30
N ARG A 52 -8.31 13.94 -4.97
CA ARG A 52 -9.50 14.41 -4.23
C ARG A 52 -9.80 15.87 -4.53
N VAL A 53 -8.79 16.73 -4.48
CA VAL A 53 -8.95 18.19 -4.72
C VAL A 53 -9.29 18.49 -6.18
N SER A 54 -8.83 17.67 -7.11
CA SER A 54 -9.12 17.85 -8.53
C SER A 54 -10.49 17.32 -8.98
N TYR A 55 -11.30 16.76 -8.07
CA TYR A 55 -12.55 16.05 -8.38
C TYR A 55 -12.39 14.91 -9.41
N GLY A 56 -11.17 14.35 -9.50
CA GLY A 56 -10.80 13.29 -10.44
C GLY A 56 -10.29 13.79 -11.79
N TYR A 57 -9.32 13.07 -12.35
CA TYR A 57 -8.81 13.29 -13.69
C TYR A 57 -9.37 12.22 -14.63
N ARG A 58 -9.79 12.64 -15.84
CA ARG A 58 -10.19 11.72 -16.92
C ARG A 58 -8.99 11.09 -17.63
N ASN A 59 -7.88 11.84 -17.70
CA ASN A 59 -6.64 11.42 -18.34
C ASN A 59 -5.56 11.17 -17.28
N PHE A 60 -4.97 9.97 -17.28
CA PHE A 60 -3.86 9.62 -16.39
C PHE A 60 -2.63 10.49 -16.61
N TYR A 61 -2.31 10.86 -17.86
CA TYR A 61 -1.17 11.72 -18.15
C TYR A 61 -1.30 13.07 -17.46
N HIS A 62 -2.49 13.68 -17.46
CA HIS A 62 -2.70 14.95 -16.76
C HIS A 62 -2.61 14.82 -15.23
N LEU A 63 -3.02 13.67 -14.67
CA LEU A 63 -2.84 13.40 -13.23
C LEU A 63 -1.35 13.24 -12.90
N ARG A 64 -0.62 12.44 -13.69
CA ARG A 64 0.83 12.29 -13.58
C ARG A 64 1.50 13.65 -13.67
N ASP A 65 1.02 14.49 -14.58
CA ASP A 65 1.62 15.78 -14.76
C ASP A 65 1.37 16.69 -13.54
N ARG A 66 0.15 16.68 -13.03
CA ARG A 66 -0.15 17.40 -11.79
C ARG A 66 0.72 16.94 -10.62
N ILE A 67 0.98 15.63 -10.52
CA ILE A 67 1.82 15.06 -9.46
C ILE A 67 3.25 15.60 -9.58
N TYR A 68 3.88 15.56 -10.76
CA TYR A 68 5.26 16.05 -10.89
C TYR A 68 5.39 17.54 -10.60
N ILE A 69 4.44 18.36 -11.09
CA ILE A 69 4.40 19.80 -10.79
C ILE A 69 4.36 20.05 -9.28
N ILE A 70 3.48 19.36 -8.55
CA ILE A 70 3.30 19.55 -7.10
C ILE A 70 4.49 19.00 -6.28
N GLN A 71 5.25 18.06 -6.83
CA GLN A 71 6.48 17.57 -6.19
C GLN A 71 7.73 18.37 -6.57
N GLY A 72 7.61 19.34 -7.49
CA GLY A 72 8.76 20.13 -7.97
C GLY A 72 9.66 19.37 -8.94
N PHE A 73 9.19 18.28 -9.53
CA PHE A 73 9.90 17.61 -10.62
C PHE A 73 9.56 18.35 -11.93
N ILE A 74 10.52 19.13 -12.44
CA ILE A 74 10.41 19.85 -13.71
C ILE A 74 10.43 18.83 -14.85
N TYR A 75 9.51 18.95 -15.82
CA TYR A 75 9.60 18.17 -17.07
C TYR A 75 10.82 18.65 -17.85
N GLN A 76 11.78 17.76 -18.06
CA GLN A 76 12.64 17.85 -19.23
C GLN A 76 11.93 17.17 -20.39
#